data_AF-A0A444Z470-F1
#
_entry.id   AF-A0A444Z470-F1
#
_cell.length_a   1.000
_cell.length_b   1.000
_cell.length_c   1.000
_cell.angle_alpha   90.00
_cell.angle_beta   90.00
_cell.angle_gamma   90.00
#
_symmetry.space_group_name_H-M   'P 1'
#
loop_
_entity.id
_entity.type
_entity.pdbx_description
1 polymer ?
#
loop_
_entity_poly.entity_id
_entity_poly.type
_entity_poly.pdbx_seq_one_letter_code
_entity_poly.pdbx_strand_id
1 'polypeptide(L)'
;MSDKGKAIATASKKRKRSKTSTPPPSANYARNPLNEEEKENQLLPSTDPTKFPNLYCELRLSRYAKKNLNIEKKLNLPNDVRRAINARISELGLDFVDRDLGRINISWVKEFYCNFFRPSLDSVYLRGREIMITEDALRDALLCRVGTPETCAYQQAEVALLFMTFNYEALRRVITTPDASWVMDSSNTKPKGMLFAYLTREARTWQQIFAQYVFPTTHFSEILMDMLVLIGCVMEGKKVYFPRLIRHSMWRAHICGLLPFSTLVTSLAELADVPWEDNDVTPPPPDDDDKEVTIPWGVWVHERPPTSRRSRARAAVEAAIPSSLTAAPPPSAPEPTYLLVHRLFRFLERERLHVRCRLDRMDQALISLGAELPPLPDSPTSDEQDHQEEAADEPLQQDAPPAAPDTTEFPRIHEEPIPQPQIDSAATVVPSTDPPV
;
A
#
# COMPACT_ATOMS: atom_id res chain seq x y z
N MET A 1 -63.70 14.80 0.26
CA MET A 1 -62.93 15.20 -0.95
C MET A 1 -61.98 16.31 -0.55
N SER A 2 -60.70 16.18 -0.94
CA SER A 2 -59.70 17.20 -1.32
C SER A 2 -59.88 18.70 -0.99
N ASP A 3 -58.82 19.50 -0.78
CA ASP A 3 -57.39 19.25 -0.47
C ASP A 3 -56.65 20.60 -0.29
N LYS A 4 -55.36 20.56 0.09
CA LYS A 4 -54.33 21.63 -0.06
C LYS A 4 -54.40 22.86 0.87
N GLY A 5 -53.92 22.66 2.09
CA GLY A 5 -53.18 23.72 2.81
C GLY A 5 -51.77 23.93 2.21
N LYS A 6 -51.28 25.17 2.19
CA LYS A 6 -49.89 25.49 1.78
C LYS A 6 -48.91 25.11 2.90
N ALA A 7 -48.00 24.16 2.63
CA ALA A 7 -46.83 23.91 3.47
C ALA A 7 -45.59 24.65 2.92
N ILE A 8 -44.89 25.37 3.79
CA ILE A 8 -43.65 26.08 3.42
C ILE A 8 -42.48 25.07 3.48
N ALA A 9 -41.86 24.80 2.35
CA ALA A 9 -40.69 23.93 2.28
C ALA A 9 -39.42 24.66 2.72
N THR A 10 -38.92 24.35 3.92
CA THR A 10 -37.61 24.81 4.40
C THR A 10 -36.47 24.08 3.67
N ALA A 11 -35.98 24.69 2.59
CA ALA A 11 -34.85 24.17 1.83
C ALA A 11 -33.51 24.33 2.59
N SER A 12 -33.21 23.36 3.46
CA SER A 12 -31.93 23.26 4.18
C SER A 12 -30.75 23.14 3.20
N LYS A 13 -30.11 24.28 2.85
CA LYS A 13 -28.87 24.32 2.06
C LYS A 13 -27.73 23.62 2.83
N LYS A 14 -27.61 22.31 2.67
CA LYS A 14 -26.50 21.51 3.20
C LYS A 14 -25.20 21.96 2.53
N ARG A 15 -24.45 22.81 3.24
CA ARG A 15 -23.20 23.46 2.82
C ARG A 15 -22.25 22.38 2.28
N LYS A 16 -22.00 22.38 0.96
CA LYS A 16 -21.12 21.42 0.30
C LYS A 16 -19.69 21.69 0.79
N ARG A 17 -19.23 20.94 1.80
CA ARG A 17 -17.87 21.05 2.35
C ARG A 17 -16.92 20.77 1.17
N SER A 18 -16.10 21.75 0.81
CA SER A 18 -15.12 21.62 -0.26
C SER A 18 -14.20 20.44 0.05
N LYS A 19 -14.15 19.44 -0.83
CA LYS A 19 -13.26 18.29 -0.67
C LYS A 19 -11.82 18.77 -0.60
N THR A 20 -11.13 18.40 0.47
CA THR A 20 -9.69 18.60 0.64
C THR A 20 -8.91 17.84 -0.44
N SER A 21 -7.71 18.32 -0.76
CA SER A 21 -6.81 17.78 -1.79
C SER A 21 -6.71 16.25 -1.80
N THR A 22 -6.78 15.65 -3.00
CA THR A 22 -6.64 14.20 -3.22
C THR A 22 -5.16 13.80 -2.99
N PRO A 23 -4.85 12.90 -2.02
CA PRO A 23 -3.50 12.32 -1.88
C PRO A 23 -3.07 11.51 -3.12
N PRO A 24 -1.76 11.23 -3.32
CA PRO A 24 -1.29 10.32 -4.37
C PRO A 24 -1.80 8.88 -4.15
N PRO A 25 -1.76 8.01 -5.18
CA PRO A 25 -2.42 6.70 -5.17
C PRO A 25 -2.11 5.86 -3.91
N SER A 26 -0.83 5.59 -3.64
CA SER A 26 -0.39 4.78 -2.49
C SER A 26 -0.74 5.37 -1.12
N ALA A 27 -0.87 6.70 -1.00
CA ALA A 27 -1.12 7.38 0.27
C ALA A 27 -2.61 7.38 0.71
N ASN A 28 -3.56 7.00 -0.16
CA ASN A 28 -4.99 6.98 0.16
C ASN A 28 -5.44 5.73 0.93
N TYR A 29 -4.65 4.65 0.93
CA TYR A 29 -5.07 3.35 1.45
C TYR A 29 -4.60 3.07 2.89
N ALA A 30 -3.82 3.99 3.48
CA ALA A 30 -3.04 3.75 4.70
C ALA A 30 -3.85 3.71 6.02
N ARG A 31 -5.18 3.81 5.99
CA ARG A 31 -6.04 3.60 7.17
C ARG A 31 -7.31 2.87 6.75
N ASN A 32 -7.48 1.63 7.19
CA ASN A 32 -8.82 1.14 7.53
C ASN A 32 -9.24 1.93 8.78
N PRO A 33 -10.21 2.85 8.72
CA PRO A 33 -10.49 3.75 9.84
C PRO A 33 -11.30 2.99 10.90
N LEU A 34 -10.60 2.27 11.77
CA LEU A 34 -11.17 1.62 12.94
C LEU A 34 -11.91 2.66 13.79
N ASN A 35 -13.17 2.40 14.12
CA ASN A 35 -13.85 3.14 15.18
C ASN A 35 -13.27 2.72 16.56
N GLU A 36 -13.61 3.44 17.63
CA GLU A 36 -13.03 3.15 18.96
C GLU A 36 -13.41 1.74 19.45
N GLU A 37 -14.66 1.31 19.22
CA GLU A 37 -15.15 -0.06 19.48
C GLU A 37 -14.31 -1.14 18.77
N GLU A 38 -13.95 -0.96 17.50
CA GLU A 38 -13.09 -1.87 16.73
C GLU A 38 -11.63 -1.87 17.22
N LYS A 39 -11.19 -0.86 17.98
CA LYS A 39 -9.89 -0.87 18.68
C LYS A 39 -9.99 -1.57 20.04
N GLU A 40 -11.03 -1.28 20.82
CA GLU A 40 -11.31 -1.95 22.09
C GLU A 40 -11.45 -3.47 21.89
N ASN A 41 -12.19 -3.89 20.86
CA ASN A 41 -12.34 -5.29 20.48
C ASN A 41 -11.02 -5.98 20.05
N GLN A 42 -9.94 -5.26 19.74
CA GLN A 42 -8.62 -5.87 19.50
C GLN A 42 -7.86 -6.17 20.80
N LEU A 43 -8.27 -5.58 21.93
CA LEU A 43 -7.70 -5.81 23.26
C LEU A 43 -8.49 -6.87 24.05
N LEU A 44 -9.72 -7.17 23.62
CA LEU A 44 -10.57 -8.18 24.22
C LEU A 44 -10.28 -9.60 23.67
N PRO A 45 -10.26 -10.64 24.53
CA PRO A 45 -10.08 -12.02 24.09
C PRO A 45 -11.26 -12.49 23.22
N SER A 46 -10.99 -13.43 22.33
CA SER A 46 -12.04 -14.14 21.58
C SER A 46 -12.74 -15.20 22.44
N THR A 47 -13.99 -15.50 22.11
CA THR A 47 -14.73 -16.66 22.61
C THR A 47 -14.14 -17.98 22.10
N ASP A 48 -13.56 -17.98 20.89
CA ASP A 48 -12.84 -19.10 20.30
C ASP A 48 -11.36 -18.71 20.07
N PRO A 49 -10.52 -18.78 21.12
CA PRO A 49 -9.11 -18.44 21.04
C PRO A 49 -8.31 -19.45 20.17
N THR A 50 -8.91 -20.57 19.74
CA THR A 50 -8.24 -21.52 18.83
C THR A 50 -8.27 -21.04 17.39
N LYS A 51 -9.27 -20.22 17.01
CA LYS A 51 -9.43 -19.68 15.66
C LYS A 51 -9.16 -18.18 15.56
N PHE A 52 -9.42 -17.39 16.60
CA PHE A 52 -9.28 -15.94 16.55
C PHE A 52 -8.38 -15.38 17.67
N PRO A 53 -7.39 -14.52 17.35
CA PRO A 53 -6.48 -13.96 18.35
C PRO A 53 -7.14 -12.87 19.24
N ASN A 54 -8.29 -12.31 18.82
CA ASN A 54 -9.05 -11.31 19.56
C ASN A 54 -10.50 -11.23 19.06
N LEU A 55 -11.36 -10.59 19.86
CA LEU A 55 -12.79 -10.43 19.58
C LEU A 55 -13.06 -9.68 18.26
N TYR A 56 -12.21 -8.71 17.90
CA TYR A 56 -12.33 -7.97 16.63
C TYR A 56 -12.19 -8.90 15.40
N CYS A 57 -11.35 -9.93 15.46
CA CYS A 57 -11.21 -10.91 14.38
C CYS A 57 -12.44 -11.83 14.32
N GLU A 58 -12.92 -12.33 15.46
CA GLU A 58 -14.12 -13.16 15.55
C GLU A 58 -15.36 -12.46 14.96
N LEU A 59 -15.64 -11.22 15.38
CA LEU A 59 -16.78 -10.43 14.91
C LEU A 59 -16.73 -10.13 13.39
N ARG A 60 -15.52 -10.08 12.80
CA ARG A 60 -15.32 -9.87 11.36
C ARG A 60 -15.63 -11.11 10.53
N LEU A 61 -15.64 -12.32 11.09
CA LEU A 61 -15.80 -13.55 10.31
C LEU A 61 -17.08 -13.50 9.45
N SER A 62 -18.17 -12.97 10.01
CA SER A 62 -19.44 -12.75 9.31
C SER A 62 -19.34 -11.89 8.03
N ARG A 63 -18.40 -10.94 8.00
CA ARG A 63 -18.10 -10.09 6.82
C ARG A 63 -17.28 -10.87 5.79
N TYR A 64 -16.32 -11.70 6.22
CA TYR A 64 -15.44 -12.49 5.34
C TYR A 64 -16.10 -13.77 4.80
N ALA A 65 -17.03 -14.37 5.56
CA ALA A 65 -17.86 -15.51 5.12
C ALA A 65 -18.57 -15.24 3.78
N LYS A 66 -18.98 -13.99 3.55
CA LYS A 66 -19.67 -13.52 2.34
C LYS A 66 -18.75 -12.94 1.26
N LYS A 67 -17.44 -12.78 1.51
CA LYS A 67 -16.50 -12.31 0.48
C LYS A 67 -16.18 -13.43 -0.50
N ASN A 68 -16.14 -13.07 -1.78
CA ASN A 68 -15.72 -13.97 -2.85
C ASN A 68 -14.19 -14.06 -2.89
N LEU A 69 -13.68 -15.23 -3.24
CA LEU A 69 -12.25 -15.44 -3.49
C LEU A 69 -11.93 -15.07 -4.94
N ASN A 70 -10.73 -14.51 -5.16
CA ASN A 70 -10.11 -14.57 -6.47
C ASN A 70 -9.41 -15.95 -6.56
N ILE A 71 -10.05 -16.87 -7.28
CA ILE A 71 -9.48 -18.18 -7.59
C ILE A 71 -8.42 -17.96 -8.67
N GLU A 72 -7.20 -18.40 -8.37
CA GLU A 72 -6.09 -18.30 -9.31
C GLU A 72 -6.36 -19.15 -10.56
N LYS A 73 -5.83 -18.70 -11.71
CA LYS A 73 -6.07 -19.34 -13.02
C LYS A 73 -4.75 -19.62 -13.67
N LYS A 74 -4.62 -20.79 -14.30
CA LYS A 74 -3.35 -21.21 -14.89
C LYS A 74 -2.94 -20.34 -16.08
N LEU A 75 -1.65 -20.10 -16.22
CA LEU A 75 -1.09 -19.37 -17.35
C LEU A 75 -1.21 -20.20 -18.65
N ASN A 76 -1.71 -19.58 -19.73
CA ASN A 76 -1.75 -20.22 -21.06
C ASN A 76 -1.54 -19.20 -22.17
N LEU A 77 -0.28 -18.79 -22.37
CA LEU A 77 0.06 -17.63 -23.18
C LEU A 77 -0.32 -17.75 -24.67
N PRO A 78 -0.77 -16.66 -25.31
CA PRO A 78 -0.99 -16.61 -26.75
C PRO A 78 0.31 -16.86 -27.53
N ASN A 79 0.23 -17.64 -28.61
CA ASN A 79 1.41 -18.18 -29.30
C ASN A 79 2.40 -17.13 -29.85
N ASP A 80 1.90 -15.96 -30.21
CA ASP A 80 2.68 -14.82 -30.72
C ASP A 80 3.56 -14.15 -29.65
N VAL A 81 3.08 -14.06 -28.40
CA VAL A 81 3.83 -13.47 -27.27
C VAL A 81 4.53 -14.52 -26.38
N ARG A 82 4.09 -15.79 -26.44
CA ARG A 82 4.56 -16.91 -25.61
C ARG A 82 6.08 -16.95 -25.42
N ARG A 83 6.85 -16.80 -26.50
CA ARG A 83 8.33 -16.85 -26.44
C ARG A 83 8.94 -15.68 -25.66
N ALA A 84 8.48 -14.46 -25.92
CA ALA A 84 9.01 -13.25 -25.28
C ALA A 84 8.69 -13.22 -23.78
N ILE A 85 7.44 -13.55 -23.44
CA ILE A 85 6.97 -13.60 -22.06
C ILE A 85 7.68 -14.73 -21.29
N ASN A 86 7.78 -15.95 -21.82
CA ASN A 86 8.49 -17.04 -21.14
C ASN A 86 9.97 -16.72 -20.92
N ALA A 87 10.66 -16.14 -21.92
CA ALA A 87 12.05 -15.74 -21.76
C ALA A 87 12.22 -14.74 -20.60
N ARG A 88 11.31 -13.76 -20.49
CA ARG A 88 11.33 -12.76 -19.42
C ARG A 88 10.89 -13.33 -18.06
N ILE A 89 9.96 -14.29 -18.01
CA ILE A 89 9.60 -15.04 -16.79
C ILE A 89 10.85 -15.74 -16.24
N SER A 90 11.60 -16.46 -17.08
CA SER A 90 12.83 -17.13 -16.67
C SER A 90 13.95 -16.16 -16.29
N GLU A 91 14.13 -15.07 -17.04
CA GLU A 91 15.15 -14.04 -16.75
C GLU A 91 14.90 -13.33 -15.40
N LEU A 92 13.63 -13.08 -15.06
CA LEU A 92 13.23 -12.41 -13.83
C LEU A 92 12.87 -13.40 -12.70
N GLY A 93 13.05 -14.71 -12.90
CA GLY A 93 12.77 -15.74 -11.89
C GLY A 93 11.31 -15.75 -11.40
N LEU A 94 10.35 -15.55 -12.31
CA LEU A 94 8.91 -15.47 -12.02
C LEU A 94 8.24 -16.84 -12.09
N ASP A 95 8.97 -17.89 -11.68
CA ASP A 95 8.54 -19.29 -11.80
C ASP A 95 7.21 -19.56 -11.06
N PHE A 96 6.91 -18.77 -10.03
CA PHE A 96 5.63 -18.79 -9.30
C PHE A 96 4.39 -18.52 -10.17
N VAL A 97 4.55 -17.92 -11.35
CA VAL A 97 3.45 -17.66 -12.30
C VAL A 97 3.04 -18.94 -13.03
N ASP A 98 3.97 -19.88 -13.25
CA ASP A 98 3.72 -21.17 -13.91
C ASP A 98 3.57 -22.32 -12.90
N ARG A 99 3.39 -22.00 -11.60
CA ARG A 99 3.22 -23.00 -10.54
C ARG A 99 1.93 -23.81 -10.73
N ASP A 100 1.97 -25.07 -10.33
CA ASP A 100 0.77 -25.87 -10.19
C ASP A 100 -0.16 -25.25 -9.14
N LEU A 101 -1.40 -25.00 -9.55
CA LEU A 101 -2.44 -24.47 -8.68
C LEU A 101 -3.02 -25.63 -7.87
N GLY A 102 -2.45 -25.83 -6.67
CA GLY A 102 -2.85 -26.89 -5.74
C GLY A 102 -4.27 -26.74 -5.19
N ARG A 103 -4.58 -27.54 -4.16
CA ARG A 103 -5.89 -27.48 -3.50
C ARG A 103 -6.09 -26.13 -2.81
N ILE A 104 -7.34 -25.73 -2.68
CA ILE A 104 -7.74 -24.49 -2.00
C ILE A 104 -8.67 -24.86 -0.85
N ASN A 105 -8.38 -24.38 0.35
CA ASN A 105 -9.28 -24.43 1.50
C ASN A 105 -9.94 -23.05 1.68
N ILE A 106 -11.22 -22.92 1.30
CA ILE A 106 -11.95 -21.64 1.34
C ILE A 106 -12.16 -21.17 2.79
N SER A 107 -12.34 -22.11 3.72
CA SER A 107 -12.46 -21.79 5.16
C SER A 107 -11.17 -21.12 5.67
N TRP A 108 -10.02 -21.73 5.42
CA TRP A 108 -8.72 -21.20 5.80
C TRP A 108 -8.45 -19.83 5.20
N VAL A 109 -8.70 -19.64 3.89
CA VAL A 109 -8.50 -18.34 3.23
C VAL A 109 -9.36 -17.25 3.88
N LYS A 110 -10.61 -17.55 4.25
CA LYS A 110 -11.51 -16.59 4.91
C LYS A 110 -11.10 -16.29 6.34
N GLU A 111 -10.71 -17.31 7.11
CA GLU A 111 -10.23 -17.20 8.50
C GLU A 111 -8.90 -16.41 8.56
N PHE A 112 -7.95 -16.74 7.69
CA PHE A 112 -6.68 -16.03 7.51
C PHE A 112 -6.87 -14.53 7.23
N TYR A 113 -7.69 -14.15 6.23
CA TYR A 113 -7.96 -12.72 5.95
C TYR A 113 -8.82 -12.04 7.02
N CYS A 114 -9.45 -12.80 7.91
CA CYS A 114 -10.08 -12.28 9.11
C CYS A 114 -9.04 -11.92 10.17
N ASN A 115 -8.04 -12.79 10.35
CA ASN A 115 -6.97 -12.69 11.35
C ASN A 115 -5.79 -11.81 10.91
N PHE A 116 -5.63 -11.52 9.61
CA PHE A 116 -4.65 -10.53 9.14
C PHE A 116 -5.21 -9.11 9.34
N PHE A 117 -5.23 -8.57 10.57
CA PHE A 117 -5.93 -7.30 10.85
C PHE A 117 -5.06 -6.03 10.89
N ARG A 118 -3.73 -6.16 10.84
CA ARG A 118 -2.78 -5.03 10.76
C ARG A 118 -1.73 -5.29 9.68
N PRO A 119 -1.23 -4.26 8.96
CA PRO A 119 -0.23 -4.43 7.91
C PRO A 119 1.16 -4.81 8.45
N SER A 120 1.39 -4.58 9.74
CA SER A 120 2.65 -4.86 10.45
C SER A 120 2.69 -6.25 11.09
N LEU A 121 1.78 -7.16 10.73
CA LEU A 121 1.78 -8.53 11.24
C LEU A 121 2.76 -9.37 10.41
N ASP A 122 3.75 -9.97 11.08
CA ASP A 122 4.73 -10.86 10.45
C ASP A 122 4.28 -12.33 10.47
N SER A 123 3.34 -12.68 11.34
CA SER A 123 2.58 -13.93 11.33
C SER A 123 1.06 -13.68 11.37
N VAL A 124 0.28 -14.64 10.89
CA VAL A 124 -1.18 -14.66 11.00
C VAL A 124 -1.60 -15.97 11.68
N TYR A 125 -2.38 -15.85 12.74
CA TYR A 125 -2.90 -17.01 13.46
C TYR A 125 -3.97 -17.74 12.64
N LEU A 126 -3.93 -19.07 12.62
CA LEU A 126 -4.92 -19.94 12.00
C LEU A 126 -4.95 -21.29 12.76
N ARG A 127 -6.08 -21.63 13.39
CA ARG A 127 -6.32 -22.91 14.09
C ARG A 127 -5.16 -23.43 14.96
N GLY A 128 -4.71 -22.63 15.92
CA GLY A 128 -3.61 -23.02 16.81
C GLY A 128 -2.20 -22.89 16.21
N ARG A 129 -2.06 -22.45 14.95
CA ARG A 129 -0.78 -22.25 14.26
C ARG A 129 -0.54 -20.79 13.94
N GLU A 130 0.73 -20.42 13.81
CA GLU A 130 1.14 -19.13 13.24
C GLU A 130 1.70 -19.34 11.83
N ILE A 131 1.07 -18.68 10.86
CA ILE A 131 1.51 -18.67 9.47
C ILE A 131 2.40 -17.46 9.25
N MET A 132 3.69 -17.69 9.00
CA MET A 132 4.63 -16.61 8.68
C MET A 132 4.30 -15.98 7.33
N ILE A 133 4.18 -14.66 7.30
CA ILE A 133 3.82 -13.87 6.11
C ILE A 133 4.84 -12.75 5.82
N THR A 134 6.03 -12.83 6.43
CA THR A 134 7.16 -11.92 6.16
C THR A 134 7.57 -11.94 4.68
N GLU A 135 8.30 -10.91 4.23
CA GLU A 135 8.78 -10.87 2.84
C GLU A 135 9.69 -12.07 2.52
N ASP A 136 10.44 -12.59 3.51
CA ASP A 136 11.24 -13.81 3.39
C ASP A 136 10.38 -15.08 3.29
N ALA A 137 9.41 -15.29 4.19
CA ALA A 137 8.53 -16.46 4.15
C ALA A 137 7.73 -16.52 2.85
N LEU A 138 7.27 -15.35 2.35
CA LEU A 138 6.60 -15.25 1.06
C LEU A 138 7.55 -15.49 -0.12
N ARG A 139 8.81 -15.01 -0.06
CA ARG A 139 9.81 -15.32 -1.08
C ARG A 139 10.02 -16.83 -1.20
N ASP A 140 10.18 -17.49 -0.07
CA ASP A 140 10.52 -18.91 -0.01
C ASP A 140 9.31 -19.77 -0.44
N ALA A 141 8.09 -19.44 0.01
CA ALA A 141 6.85 -20.10 -0.43
C ALA A 141 6.49 -19.85 -1.91
N LEU A 142 6.96 -18.75 -2.50
CA LEU A 142 6.85 -18.48 -3.94
C LEU A 142 8.02 -19.03 -4.76
N LEU A 143 9.07 -19.56 -4.11
CA LEU A 143 10.34 -19.92 -4.74
C LEU A 143 10.98 -18.77 -5.54
N CYS A 144 10.72 -17.51 -5.15
CA CYS A 144 11.21 -16.31 -5.84
C CYS A 144 12.74 -16.15 -5.67
N ARG A 145 13.50 -16.27 -6.76
CA ARG A 145 14.99 -16.27 -6.72
C ARG A 145 15.65 -14.93 -7.05
N VAL A 146 14.89 -13.91 -7.45
CA VAL A 146 15.43 -12.70 -8.09
C VAL A 146 14.99 -11.42 -7.37
N GLY A 147 15.96 -10.51 -7.21
CA GLY A 147 15.76 -9.20 -6.62
C GLY A 147 15.96 -9.20 -5.10
N THR A 148 16.25 -8.01 -4.58
CA THR A 148 16.30 -7.71 -3.15
C THR A 148 15.45 -6.46 -2.88
N PRO A 149 15.06 -6.17 -1.62
CA PRO A 149 14.31 -4.96 -1.29
C PRO A 149 14.96 -3.67 -1.81
N GLU A 150 16.29 -3.57 -1.73
CA GLU A 150 17.10 -2.38 -2.08
C GLU A 150 17.22 -2.22 -3.60
N THR A 151 17.29 -3.33 -4.33
CA THR A 151 17.44 -3.38 -5.79
C THR A 151 16.10 -3.38 -6.54
N CYS A 152 14.98 -3.27 -5.82
CA CYS A 152 13.63 -3.30 -6.39
C CYS A 152 13.33 -2.03 -7.20
N ALA A 153 13.35 -2.14 -8.53
CA ALA A 153 13.07 -1.01 -9.43
C ALA A 153 11.66 -0.44 -9.28
N TYR A 154 10.69 -1.28 -8.90
CA TYR A 154 9.33 -0.84 -8.56
C TYR A 154 9.34 0.09 -7.32
N GLN A 155 10.09 -0.27 -6.27
CA GLN A 155 10.21 0.56 -5.07
C GLN A 155 10.87 1.91 -5.38
N GLN A 156 11.92 1.90 -6.21
CA GLN A 156 12.59 3.10 -6.69
C GLN A 156 11.63 3.99 -7.52
N ALA A 157 10.75 3.38 -8.32
CA ALA A 157 9.71 4.09 -9.05
C ALA A 157 8.62 4.68 -8.14
N GLU A 158 8.18 3.98 -7.09
CA GLU A 158 7.27 4.54 -6.07
C GLU A 158 7.88 5.76 -5.36
N VAL A 159 9.16 5.68 -5.00
CA VAL A 159 9.92 6.82 -4.45
C VAL A 159 9.92 7.96 -5.48
N ALA A 160 10.32 7.72 -6.73
CA ALA A 160 10.31 8.75 -7.77
C ALA A 160 8.91 9.37 -8.02
N LEU A 161 7.83 8.59 -7.89
CA LEU A 161 6.45 9.08 -7.98
C LEU A 161 6.10 10.00 -6.80
N LEU A 162 6.50 9.65 -5.57
CA LEU A 162 6.31 10.47 -4.37
C LEU A 162 7.12 11.78 -4.43
N PHE A 163 8.33 11.73 -5.01
CA PHE A 163 9.21 12.87 -5.18
C PHE A 163 8.92 13.72 -6.44
N MET A 164 7.95 13.33 -7.26
CA MET A 164 7.60 13.95 -8.56
C MET A 164 8.72 13.92 -9.61
N THR A 165 9.69 13.03 -9.46
CA THR A 165 10.83 12.84 -10.39
C THR A 165 10.61 11.68 -11.37
N PHE A 166 9.51 10.94 -11.25
CA PHE A 166 9.20 9.81 -12.13
C PHE A 166 8.99 10.24 -13.59
N ASN A 167 9.67 9.55 -14.51
CA ASN A 167 9.60 9.85 -15.94
C ASN A 167 8.44 9.10 -16.63
N TYR A 168 7.25 9.69 -16.56
CA TYR A 168 6.04 9.15 -17.20
C TYR A 168 6.21 8.93 -18.71
N GLU A 169 6.89 9.82 -19.44
CA GLU A 169 7.05 9.68 -20.89
C GLU A 169 8.00 8.52 -21.27
N ALA A 170 9.01 8.22 -20.46
CA ALA A 170 9.81 7.02 -20.63
C ALA A 170 8.96 5.75 -20.44
N LEU A 171 8.17 5.68 -19.36
CA LEU A 171 7.24 4.57 -19.13
C LEU A 171 6.27 4.40 -20.31
N ARG A 172 5.60 5.47 -20.74
CA ARG A 172 4.65 5.46 -21.86
C ARG A 172 5.25 4.82 -23.11
N ARG A 173 6.47 5.20 -23.50
CA ARG A 173 7.16 4.67 -24.69
C ARG A 173 7.42 3.16 -24.64
N VAL A 174 7.60 2.59 -23.44
CA VAL A 174 7.79 1.14 -23.26
C VAL A 174 6.48 0.39 -23.38
N ILE A 175 5.43 0.87 -22.72
CA ILE A 175 4.20 0.08 -22.48
C ILE A 175 3.04 0.36 -23.46
N THR A 176 3.13 1.36 -24.34
CA THR A 176 1.97 1.85 -25.11
C THR A 176 2.20 2.08 -26.60
N THR A 177 1.11 2.19 -27.35
CA THR A 177 1.13 2.68 -28.74
C THR A 177 1.36 4.20 -28.80
N PRO A 178 1.91 4.77 -29.89
CA PRO A 178 2.30 6.19 -29.95
C PRO A 178 1.20 7.19 -29.55
N ASP A 179 -0.04 6.95 -29.97
CA ASP A 179 -1.19 7.84 -29.76
C ASP A 179 -1.85 7.71 -28.38
N ALA A 180 -1.28 6.88 -27.49
CA ALA A 180 -1.79 6.63 -26.15
C ALA A 180 -1.83 7.90 -25.29
N SER A 181 -2.93 8.14 -24.57
CA SER A 181 -3.07 9.28 -23.64
C SER A 181 -3.22 8.83 -22.19
N TRP A 182 -2.64 9.61 -21.27
CA TRP A 182 -2.80 9.40 -19.84
C TRP A 182 -4.23 9.72 -19.38
N VAL A 183 -4.77 8.90 -18.49
CA VAL A 183 -5.95 9.26 -17.69
C VAL A 183 -5.45 10.07 -16.50
N MET A 184 -5.80 11.36 -16.47
CA MET A 184 -5.34 12.30 -15.44
C MET A 184 -6.19 12.21 -14.16
N ASP A 185 -5.63 12.66 -13.05
CA ASP A 185 -6.36 12.79 -11.78
C ASP A 185 -7.43 13.90 -11.82
N SER A 186 -8.22 14.02 -10.75
CA SER A 186 -9.28 15.03 -10.63
C SER A 186 -8.79 16.49 -10.60
N SER A 187 -7.49 16.72 -10.43
CA SER A 187 -6.85 18.04 -10.51
C SER A 187 -6.24 18.33 -11.88
N ASN A 188 -6.23 17.33 -12.78
CA ASN A 188 -5.53 17.34 -14.06
C ASN A 188 -4.02 17.62 -13.95
N THR A 189 -3.39 17.31 -12.80
CA THR A 189 -1.96 17.59 -12.58
C THR A 189 -1.08 16.36 -12.75
N LYS A 190 -1.59 15.15 -12.46
CA LYS A 190 -0.80 13.91 -12.46
C LYS A 190 -1.54 12.78 -13.18
N PRO A 191 -0.83 11.93 -13.94
CA PRO A 191 -1.39 10.69 -14.45
C PRO A 191 -1.86 9.77 -13.31
N LYS A 192 -3.11 9.31 -13.38
CA LYS A 192 -3.71 8.32 -12.48
C LYS A 192 -3.60 6.90 -13.03
N GLY A 193 -3.61 6.77 -14.35
CA GLY A 193 -3.62 5.49 -15.05
C GLY A 193 -3.73 5.67 -16.56
N MET A 194 -4.09 4.60 -17.26
CA MET A 194 -4.28 4.61 -18.71
C MET A 194 -5.35 3.59 -19.14
N LEU A 195 -6.02 3.83 -20.27
CA LEU A 195 -6.92 2.84 -20.85
C LEU A 195 -6.16 1.62 -21.36
N PHE A 196 -6.65 0.42 -21.04
CA PHE A 196 -6.05 -0.85 -21.48
C PHE A 196 -5.91 -0.97 -23.01
N ALA A 197 -6.81 -0.34 -23.77
CA ALA A 197 -6.76 -0.28 -25.22
C ALA A 197 -5.50 0.39 -25.78
N TYR A 198 -4.82 1.25 -25.00
CA TYR A 198 -3.59 1.92 -25.39
C TYR A 198 -2.31 1.13 -25.10
N LEU A 199 -2.40 0.07 -24.30
CA LEU A 199 -1.28 -0.82 -24.04
C LEU A 199 -0.91 -1.65 -25.28
N THR A 200 0.39 -1.90 -25.46
CA THR A 200 0.89 -2.83 -26.49
C THR A 200 0.41 -4.26 -26.21
N ARG A 201 0.46 -5.13 -27.23
CA ARG A 201 0.12 -6.57 -27.12
C ARG A 201 0.86 -7.26 -25.96
N GLU A 202 2.14 -6.94 -25.76
CA GLU A 202 2.95 -7.45 -24.65
C GLU A 202 2.56 -6.83 -23.30
N ALA A 203 2.39 -5.51 -23.24
CA ALA A 203 1.97 -4.82 -22.00
C ALA A 203 0.58 -5.28 -21.52
N ARG A 204 -0.37 -5.55 -22.42
CA ARG A 204 -1.66 -6.20 -22.09
C ARG A 204 -1.49 -7.60 -21.52
N THR A 205 -0.49 -8.34 -22.01
CA THR A 205 -0.19 -9.69 -21.54
C THR A 205 0.36 -9.67 -20.12
N TRP A 206 1.33 -8.81 -19.84
CA TRP A 206 1.82 -8.55 -18.48
C TRP A 206 0.73 -8.03 -17.54
N GLN A 207 -0.14 -7.15 -18.02
CA GLN A 207 -1.29 -6.68 -17.24
C GLN A 207 -2.19 -7.84 -16.80
N GLN A 208 -2.49 -8.79 -17.67
CA GLN A 208 -3.33 -9.95 -17.31
C GLN A 208 -2.63 -10.89 -16.33
N ILE A 209 -1.32 -11.12 -16.48
CA ILE A 209 -0.49 -11.89 -15.54
C ILE A 209 -0.54 -11.24 -14.15
N PHE A 210 -0.18 -9.96 -14.04
CA PHE A 210 -0.15 -9.29 -12.73
C PHE A 210 -1.56 -9.08 -12.15
N ALA A 211 -2.60 -8.93 -12.97
CA ALA A 211 -4.00 -8.90 -12.52
C ALA A 211 -4.51 -10.25 -11.98
N GLN A 212 -3.76 -11.33 -12.13
CA GLN A 212 -4.07 -12.64 -11.53
C GLN A 212 -3.12 -13.00 -10.37
N TYR A 213 -1.82 -12.68 -10.49
CA TYR A 213 -0.76 -13.19 -9.61
C TYR A 213 -0.05 -12.15 -8.71
N VAL A 214 -0.30 -10.84 -8.85
CA VAL A 214 0.43 -9.80 -8.07
C VAL A 214 -0.47 -8.69 -7.52
N PHE A 215 -1.35 -8.14 -8.36
CA PHE A 215 -2.37 -7.16 -7.96
C PHE A 215 -3.75 -7.61 -8.45
N PRO A 216 -4.38 -8.61 -7.79
CA PRO A 216 -5.62 -9.20 -8.28
C PRO A 216 -6.76 -8.20 -8.44
N THR A 217 -7.29 -8.09 -9.66
CA THR A 217 -8.32 -7.11 -10.04
C THR A 217 -9.33 -7.71 -11.02
N THR A 218 -10.59 -7.27 -10.91
CA THR A 218 -11.67 -7.57 -11.86
C THR A 218 -11.95 -6.42 -12.83
N HIS A 219 -11.26 -5.27 -12.67
CA HIS A 219 -11.43 -4.09 -13.50
C HIS A 219 -10.25 -3.95 -14.46
N PHE A 220 -10.55 -4.03 -15.76
CA PHE A 220 -9.56 -4.09 -16.85
C PHE A 220 -9.62 -2.89 -17.82
N SER A 221 -10.59 -1.98 -17.69
CA SER A 221 -10.75 -0.86 -18.64
C SER A 221 -9.75 0.27 -18.45
N GLU A 222 -9.52 0.67 -17.19
CA GLU A 222 -8.53 1.67 -16.78
C GLU A 222 -7.51 0.99 -15.87
N ILE A 223 -6.25 1.01 -16.27
CA ILE A 223 -5.13 0.40 -15.55
C ILE A 223 -4.45 1.48 -14.71
N LEU A 224 -4.38 1.26 -13.40
CA LEU A 224 -3.81 2.20 -12.44
C LEU A 224 -2.30 2.34 -12.59
N MET A 225 -1.75 3.51 -12.21
CA MET A 225 -0.32 3.81 -12.32
C MET A 225 0.59 2.72 -11.72
N ASP A 226 0.26 2.22 -10.52
CA ASP A 226 0.98 1.15 -9.83
C ASP A 226 1.16 -0.10 -10.74
N MET A 227 0.09 -0.54 -11.39
CA MET A 227 0.14 -1.67 -12.33
C MET A 227 0.96 -1.33 -13.59
N LEU A 228 0.86 -0.10 -14.11
CA LEU A 228 1.61 0.35 -15.28
C LEU A 228 3.11 0.41 -15.01
N VAL A 229 3.52 0.90 -13.83
CA VAL A 229 4.91 0.92 -13.38
C VAL A 229 5.48 -0.50 -13.28
N LEU A 230 4.73 -1.43 -12.69
CA LEU A 230 5.12 -2.84 -12.61
C LEU A 230 5.36 -3.47 -14.00
N ILE A 231 4.44 -3.23 -14.93
CA ILE A 231 4.58 -3.68 -16.33
C ILE A 231 5.82 -3.05 -16.98
N GLY A 232 6.05 -1.75 -16.79
CA GLY A 232 7.22 -1.05 -17.31
C GLY A 232 8.53 -1.64 -16.82
N CYS A 233 8.67 -1.84 -15.49
CA CYS A 233 9.86 -2.46 -14.91
C CYS A 233 10.16 -3.83 -15.52
N VAL A 234 9.16 -4.69 -15.66
CA VAL A 234 9.31 -6.04 -16.20
C VAL A 234 9.62 -6.04 -17.70
N MET A 235 8.95 -5.20 -18.48
CA MET A 235 9.24 -5.07 -19.92
C MET A 235 10.66 -4.52 -20.20
N GLU A 236 11.16 -3.63 -19.34
CA GLU A 236 12.55 -3.13 -19.37
C GLU A 236 13.58 -4.14 -18.83
N GLY A 237 13.17 -5.31 -18.31
CA GLY A 237 14.07 -6.30 -17.70
C GLY A 237 14.63 -5.88 -16.33
N LYS A 238 14.01 -4.91 -15.66
CA LYS A 238 14.43 -4.44 -14.34
C LYS A 238 13.96 -5.42 -13.25
N LYS A 239 14.83 -5.65 -12.26
CA LYS A 239 14.52 -6.52 -11.11
C LYS A 239 13.42 -5.91 -10.25
N VAL A 240 12.43 -6.72 -9.88
CA VAL A 240 11.30 -6.35 -9.02
C VAL A 240 11.19 -7.37 -7.90
N TYR A 241 11.03 -6.91 -6.67
CA TYR A 241 10.88 -7.76 -5.49
C TYR A 241 9.41 -8.07 -5.21
N PHE A 242 8.90 -9.13 -5.84
CA PHE A 242 7.48 -9.54 -5.78
C PHE A 242 6.92 -9.89 -4.39
N PRO A 243 7.67 -10.49 -3.44
CA PRO A 243 7.13 -10.82 -2.11
C PRO A 243 6.53 -9.61 -1.38
N ARG A 244 7.18 -8.44 -1.48
CA ARG A 244 6.66 -7.16 -0.97
C ARG A 244 5.33 -6.76 -1.62
N LEU A 245 5.24 -6.87 -2.94
CA LEU A 245 4.04 -6.50 -3.71
C LEU A 245 2.87 -7.42 -3.37
N ILE A 246 3.14 -8.71 -3.21
CA ILE A 246 2.15 -9.71 -2.82
C ILE A 246 1.69 -9.49 -1.37
N ARG A 247 2.61 -9.29 -0.40
CA ARG A 247 2.27 -8.89 0.99
C ARG A 247 1.40 -7.64 1.05
N HIS A 248 1.76 -6.61 0.28
CA HIS A 248 0.98 -5.39 0.16
C HIS A 248 -0.41 -5.65 -0.46
N SER A 249 -0.49 -6.49 -1.48
CA SER A 249 -1.75 -6.86 -2.14
C SER A 249 -2.64 -7.74 -1.27
N MET A 250 -2.07 -8.63 -0.43
CA MET A 250 -2.78 -9.38 0.61
C MET A 250 -3.43 -8.41 1.61
N TRP A 251 -2.68 -7.43 2.12
CA TRP A 251 -3.22 -6.39 3.00
C TRP A 251 -4.36 -5.58 2.35
N ARG A 252 -4.29 -5.34 1.03
CA ARG A 252 -5.37 -4.64 0.31
C ARG A 252 -6.69 -5.41 0.28
N ALA A 253 -6.73 -6.71 0.61
CA ALA A 253 -7.96 -7.51 0.71
C ALA A 253 -8.99 -6.99 1.73
N HIS A 254 -8.61 -6.13 2.68
CA HIS A 254 -9.58 -5.49 3.58
C HIS A 254 -10.39 -4.39 2.88
N ILE A 255 -9.75 -3.67 1.95
CA ILE A 255 -10.35 -2.56 1.18
C ILE A 255 -10.99 -3.10 -0.11
N CYS A 256 -10.40 -4.12 -0.72
CA CYS A 256 -10.93 -4.80 -1.88
C CYS A 256 -12.09 -5.75 -1.50
N GLY A 257 -13.07 -5.87 -2.41
CA GLY A 257 -14.24 -6.75 -2.24
C GLY A 257 -13.97 -8.24 -2.44
N LEU A 258 -12.70 -8.62 -2.68
CA LEU A 258 -12.26 -9.98 -3.03
C LEU A 258 -11.08 -10.40 -2.15
N LEU A 259 -10.98 -11.70 -1.88
CA LEU A 259 -9.85 -12.31 -1.18
C LEU A 259 -8.86 -12.88 -2.21
N PRO A 260 -7.64 -12.30 -2.34
CA PRO A 260 -6.65 -12.76 -3.31
C PRO A 260 -5.85 -13.96 -2.81
N PHE A 261 -5.03 -14.55 -3.69
CA PHE A 261 -3.98 -15.53 -3.35
C PHE A 261 -4.46 -16.79 -2.61
N SER A 262 -5.62 -17.30 -2.99
CA SER A 262 -6.29 -18.44 -2.32
C SER A 262 -5.41 -19.70 -2.26
N THR A 263 -4.69 -20.02 -3.32
CA THR A 263 -3.73 -21.14 -3.36
C THR A 263 -2.53 -20.87 -2.45
N LEU A 264 -1.89 -19.71 -2.54
CA LEU A 264 -0.74 -19.35 -1.70
C LEU A 264 -1.07 -19.40 -0.20
N VAL A 265 -2.22 -18.86 0.21
CA VAL A 265 -2.67 -18.91 1.61
C VAL A 265 -2.94 -20.35 2.05
N THR A 266 -3.47 -21.21 1.18
CA THR A 266 -3.65 -22.63 1.50
C THR A 266 -2.29 -23.33 1.66
N SER A 267 -1.35 -23.15 0.73
CA SER A 267 -0.01 -23.74 0.82
C SER A 267 0.80 -23.23 2.01
N LEU A 268 0.67 -21.96 2.40
CA LEU A 268 1.29 -21.40 3.61
C LEU A 268 0.72 -22.02 4.89
N ALA A 269 -0.57 -22.36 4.90
CA ALA A 269 -1.21 -23.08 6.01
C ALA A 269 -0.82 -24.56 6.05
N GLU A 270 -0.69 -25.23 4.89
CA GLU A 270 -0.14 -26.59 4.79
C GLU A 270 1.31 -26.64 5.31
N LEU A 271 2.16 -25.68 4.94
CA LEU A 271 3.53 -25.55 5.45
C LEU A 271 3.62 -25.24 6.95
N ALA A 272 2.55 -24.78 7.57
CA ALA A 272 2.45 -24.49 9.01
C ALA A 272 1.75 -25.61 9.81
N ASP A 273 1.53 -26.78 9.20
CA ASP A 273 0.81 -27.93 9.79
C ASP A 273 -0.56 -27.56 10.36
N VAL A 274 -1.33 -26.75 9.62
CA VAL A 274 -2.70 -26.38 9.98
C VAL A 274 -3.64 -27.56 9.75
N PRO A 275 -4.47 -27.95 10.74
CA PRO A 275 -5.40 -29.07 10.60
C PRO A 275 -6.60 -28.74 9.71
N TRP A 276 -6.91 -29.67 8.81
CA TRP A 276 -8.18 -29.69 8.09
C TRP A 276 -9.31 -30.09 9.06
N GLU A 277 -10.47 -29.46 8.91
CA GLU A 277 -11.70 -29.83 9.64
C GLU A 277 -12.71 -30.46 8.67
N ASP A 278 -13.52 -31.41 9.14
CA ASP A 278 -14.54 -32.09 8.30
C ASP A 278 -15.56 -31.14 7.66
N ASN A 279 -15.73 -29.94 8.24
CA ASN A 279 -16.63 -28.90 7.74
C ASN A 279 -15.93 -27.91 6.77
N ASP A 280 -14.68 -28.17 6.37
CA ASP A 280 -13.96 -27.28 5.47
C ASP A 280 -14.48 -27.30 4.05
N VAL A 281 -14.62 -26.10 3.48
CA VAL A 281 -15.16 -25.91 2.14
C VAL A 281 -14.00 -25.81 1.16
N THR A 282 -13.90 -26.75 0.22
CA THR A 282 -13.09 -26.57 -1.00
C THR A 282 -13.92 -25.86 -2.07
N PRO A 283 -13.32 -25.29 -3.14
CA PRO A 283 -14.06 -24.97 -4.34
C PRO A 283 -14.82 -26.19 -4.86
N PRO A 284 -15.95 -26.01 -5.57
CA PRO A 284 -16.52 -27.10 -6.35
C PRO A 284 -15.48 -27.60 -7.36
N PRO A 285 -15.49 -28.90 -7.73
CA PRO A 285 -14.71 -29.35 -8.86
C PRO A 285 -15.11 -28.55 -10.12
N PRO A 286 -14.20 -28.34 -11.09
CA PRO A 286 -14.60 -27.86 -12.40
C PRO A 286 -15.62 -28.84 -13.02
N ASP A 287 -16.57 -28.34 -13.79
CA ASP A 287 -17.49 -29.19 -14.54
C ASP A 287 -16.70 -30.09 -15.51
N ASP A 288 -17.19 -31.31 -15.81
CA ASP A 288 -16.46 -32.29 -16.64
C ASP A 288 -16.16 -31.79 -18.08
N ASP A 289 -16.88 -30.77 -18.56
CA ASP A 289 -16.65 -30.09 -19.85
C ASP A 289 -15.64 -28.92 -19.76
N ASP A 290 -15.29 -28.46 -18.56
CA ASP A 290 -14.36 -27.35 -18.34
C ASP A 290 -12.90 -27.80 -18.45
N LYS A 291 -12.30 -27.50 -19.62
CA LYS A 291 -10.85 -27.47 -19.78
C LYS A 291 -10.23 -26.58 -18.70
N GLU A 292 -9.18 -27.09 -18.06
CA GLU A 292 -8.36 -26.45 -17.01
C GLU A 292 -8.47 -24.92 -17.00
N VAL A 293 -8.98 -24.37 -15.89
CA VAL A 293 -9.39 -22.95 -15.77
C VAL A 293 -8.17 -22.02 -15.94
N THR A 294 -7.97 -21.63 -17.18
CA THR A 294 -6.84 -20.81 -17.63
C THR A 294 -7.22 -19.34 -17.70
N ILE A 295 -6.21 -18.47 -17.68
CA ILE A 295 -6.41 -17.03 -17.87
C ILE A 295 -7.10 -16.80 -19.24
N PRO A 296 -8.21 -16.05 -19.32
CA PRO A 296 -8.93 -15.85 -20.57
C PRO A 296 -8.32 -14.73 -21.42
N TRP A 297 -7.67 -15.11 -22.53
CA TRP A 297 -6.99 -14.19 -23.46
C TRP A 297 -7.91 -13.58 -24.55
N GLY A 298 -9.12 -14.13 -24.71
CA GLY A 298 -10.08 -13.79 -25.78
C GLY A 298 -10.46 -12.31 -25.84
N VAL A 299 -10.67 -11.78 -27.06
CA VAL A 299 -11.06 -10.39 -27.44
C VAL A 299 -10.18 -9.23 -26.93
N TRP A 300 -9.83 -9.21 -25.65
CA TRP A 300 -9.05 -8.16 -24.99
C TRP A 300 -7.62 -8.08 -25.52
N VAL A 301 -6.98 -9.23 -25.66
CA VAL A 301 -5.59 -9.30 -26.13
C VAL A 301 -5.60 -9.38 -27.65
N HIS A 302 -6.51 -10.17 -28.26
CA HIS A 302 -6.59 -10.39 -29.71
C HIS A 302 -6.97 -9.14 -30.52
N GLU A 303 -6.10 -8.72 -31.44
CA GLU A 303 -6.38 -7.62 -32.36
C GLU A 303 -7.39 -8.01 -33.44
N ARG A 304 -8.67 -7.82 -33.13
CA ARG A 304 -9.60 -7.17 -34.06
C ARG A 304 -10.82 -6.64 -33.31
N PRO A 305 -11.03 -5.32 -33.27
CA PRO A 305 -12.39 -4.82 -33.25
C PRO A 305 -13.09 -5.40 -34.50
N PRO A 306 -14.28 -6.01 -34.40
CA PRO A 306 -15.11 -6.14 -35.59
C PRO A 306 -15.30 -4.73 -36.16
N THR A 307 -15.21 -4.59 -37.47
CA THR A 307 -15.40 -3.32 -38.20
C THR A 307 -16.87 -2.90 -38.13
N SER A 308 -17.31 -2.50 -36.95
CA SER A 308 -18.64 -1.94 -36.72
C SER A 308 -18.81 -0.73 -37.63
N ARG A 309 -19.88 -0.77 -38.42
CA ARG A 309 -19.99 0.04 -39.63
C ARG A 309 -19.85 1.53 -39.32
N ARG A 310 -18.94 2.16 -40.06
CA ARG A 310 -18.75 3.61 -40.13
C ARG A 310 -20.07 4.28 -40.54
N SER A 311 -20.86 4.74 -39.57
CA SER A 311 -22.09 5.50 -39.81
C SER A 311 -21.75 6.85 -40.45
N ARG A 312 -21.71 6.85 -41.79
CA ARG A 312 -21.48 8.01 -42.64
C ARG A 312 -22.62 9.01 -42.48
N ALA A 313 -22.38 10.09 -41.73
CA ALA A 313 -23.21 11.30 -41.75
C ALA A 313 -22.35 12.51 -42.12
N ARG A 314 -22.13 12.65 -43.45
CA ARG A 314 -21.77 13.87 -44.20
C ARG A 314 -20.65 14.77 -43.63
N ALA A 315 -19.49 14.68 -44.27
CA ALA A 315 -18.68 15.89 -44.49
C ALA A 315 -19.40 16.79 -45.52
N ALA A 316 -19.34 18.10 -45.29
CA ALA A 316 -19.46 19.13 -46.33
C ALA A 316 -18.30 20.10 -46.09
N VAL A 317 -17.50 20.30 -47.12
CA VAL A 317 -16.32 21.18 -47.11
C VAL A 317 -16.70 22.52 -47.74
N GLU A 318 -15.90 23.54 -47.43
CA GLU A 318 -15.75 24.83 -48.12
C GLU A 318 -16.63 26.03 -47.72
N ALA A 319 -15.92 27.01 -47.17
CA ALA A 319 -15.86 28.43 -47.56
C ALA A 319 -17.16 29.22 -47.78
N ALA A 320 -17.42 30.16 -46.84
CA ALA A 320 -17.33 31.60 -47.14
C ALA A 320 -17.39 32.44 -45.85
N ILE A 321 -16.55 33.48 -45.76
CA ILE A 321 -16.75 34.62 -44.84
C ILE A 321 -17.64 35.62 -45.58
N PRO A 322 -18.69 36.16 -44.94
CA PRO A 322 -18.69 37.61 -44.72
C PRO A 322 -19.12 38.00 -43.30
N SER A 323 -18.53 39.10 -42.83
CA SER A 323 -18.80 39.72 -41.53
C SER A 323 -20.23 40.23 -41.39
N SER A 324 -20.80 40.11 -40.18
CA SER A 324 -21.69 41.13 -39.64
C SER A 324 -21.47 41.27 -38.12
N LEU A 325 -21.29 42.51 -37.67
CA LEU A 325 -21.05 42.84 -36.27
C LEU A 325 -22.34 42.66 -35.45
N THR A 326 -22.23 42.10 -34.25
CA THR A 326 -23.23 42.29 -33.18
C THR A 326 -22.50 42.33 -31.83
N ALA A 327 -22.96 43.20 -30.93
CA ALA A 327 -22.13 43.78 -29.88
C ALA A 327 -21.64 42.82 -28.79
N ALA A 328 -20.45 43.11 -28.26
CA ALA A 328 -19.91 42.48 -27.06
C ALA A 328 -20.71 42.91 -25.80
N PRO A 329 -20.87 42.03 -24.79
CA PRO A 329 -21.39 42.43 -23.48
C PRO A 329 -20.39 43.36 -22.77
N PRO A 330 -20.86 44.24 -21.86
CA PRO A 330 -19.99 45.18 -21.16
C PRO A 330 -18.96 44.45 -20.26
N PRO A 331 -17.76 45.04 -20.06
CA PRO A 331 -16.73 44.44 -19.23
C PRO A 331 -17.21 44.29 -17.78
N SER A 332 -17.03 43.10 -17.22
CA SER A 332 -17.27 42.87 -15.79
C SER A 332 -16.27 43.65 -14.95
N ALA A 333 -16.74 44.26 -13.86
CA ALA A 333 -15.91 45.06 -12.95
C ALA A 333 -14.73 44.25 -12.40
N PRO A 334 -13.57 44.88 -12.14
CA PRO A 334 -12.37 44.19 -11.67
C PRO A 334 -12.62 43.48 -10.32
N GLU A 335 -12.15 42.24 -10.21
CA GLU A 335 -12.26 41.44 -8.99
C GLU A 335 -11.54 42.18 -7.84
N PRO A 336 -12.22 42.55 -6.73
CA PRO A 336 -11.60 43.33 -5.67
C PRO A 336 -10.31 42.68 -5.15
N THR A 337 -9.23 43.46 -5.04
CA THR A 337 -7.88 42.96 -4.71
C THR A 337 -7.84 42.05 -3.48
N TYR A 338 -8.68 42.32 -2.47
CA TYR A 338 -8.79 41.49 -1.26
C TYR A 338 -9.22 40.04 -1.54
N LEU A 339 -10.03 39.78 -2.58
CA LEU A 339 -10.43 38.42 -2.98
C LEU A 339 -9.29 37.67 -3.66
N LEU A 340 -8.49 38.35 -4.49
CA LEU A 340 -7.27 37.78 -5.08
C LEU A 340 -6.25 37.44 -3.99
N VAL A 341 -6.05 38.35 -3.03
CA VAL A 341 -5.19 38.13 -1.85
C VAL A 341 -5.70 36.97 -0.98
N HIS A 342 -7.00 36.86 -0.69
CA HIS A 342 -7.56 35.70 0.02
C HIS A 342 -7.48 34.38 -0.77
N ARG A 343 -7.49 34.44 -2.11
CA ARG A 343 -7.31 33.27 -2.97
C ARG A 343 -5.84 32.83 -2.96
N LEU A 344 -4.91 33.78 -2.93
CA LEU A 344 -3.46 33.56 -2.80
C LEU A 344 -3.07 32.98 -1.43
N PHE A 345 -3.52 33.57 -0.32
CA PHE A 345 -3.25 33.02 1.03
C PHE A 345 -3.76 31.59 1.16
N ARG A 346 -4.98 31.30 0.68
CA ARG A 346 -5.56 29.95 0.67
C ARG A 346 -4.82 28.98 -0.25
N PHE A 347 -4.12 29.46 -1.26
CA PHE A 347 -3.23 28.66 -2.10
C PHE A 347 -1.92 28.38 -1.36
N LEU A 348 -1.28 29.40 -0.77
CA LEU A 348 -0.04 29.26 0.00
C LEU A 348 -0.21 28.36 1.24
N GLU A 349 -1.33 28.43 1.96
CA GLU A 349 -1.64 27.50 3.06
C GLU A 349 -1.77 26.05 2.59
N ARG A 350 -2.39 25.82 1.43
CA ARG A 350 -2.50 24.49 0.84
C ARG A 350 -1.15 23.95 0.40
N GLU A 351 -0.31 24.78 -0.22
CA GLU A 351 1.05 24.40 -0.58
C GLU A 351 1.89 24.13 0.67
N ARG A 352 1.80 24.96 1.72
CA ARG A 352 2.52 24.72 2.99
C ARG A 352 2.11 23.40 3.63
N LEU A 353 0.82 23.06 3.62
CA LEU A 353 0.32 21.76 4.08
C LEU A 353 0.73 20.62 3.15
N HIS A 354 0.76 20.82 1.82
CA HIS A 354 1.20 19.84 0.85
C HIS A 354 2.68 19.51 1.01
N VAL A 355 3.53 20.53 1.18
CA VAL A 355 4.96 20.42 1.46
C VAL A 355 5.19 19.76 2.82
N ARG A 356 4.49 20.16 3.89
CA ARG A 356 4.65 19.51 5.21
C ARG A 356 4.29 18.04 5.15
N CYS A 357 3.10 17.70 4.66
CA CYS A 357 2.71 16.30 4.48
C CYS A 357 3.56 15.55 3.44
N ARG A 358 4.37 16.22 2.62
CA ARG A 358 5.37 15.58 1.75
C ARG A 358 6.64 15.27 2.53
N LEU A 359 7.14 16.22 3.33
CA LEU A 359 8.28 16.01 4.24
C LEU A 359 7.98 14.88 5.24
N ASP A 360 6.84 14.91 5.93
CA ASP A 360 6.44 13.85 6.86
C ASP A 360 6.44 12.44 6.19
N ARG A 361 6.16 12.37 4.88
CA ARG A 361 6.21 11.12 4.09
C ARG A 361 7.60 10.75 3.58
N MET A 362 8.45 11.74 3.36
CA MET A 362 9.87 11.52 3.04
C MET A 362 10.59 10.97 4.26
N ASP A 363 10.36 11.56 5.44
CA ASP A 363 10.94 11.12 6.71
C ASP A 363 10.50 9.69 7.03
N GLN A 364 9.19 9.40 6.91
CA GLN A 364 8.67 8.04 7.08
C GLN A 364 9.30 7.04 6.09
N ALA A 365 9.55 7.43 4.84
CA ALA A 365 10.15 6.57 3.82
C ALA A 365 11.66 6.35 4.06
N LEU A 366 12.39 7.36 4.55
CA LEU A 366 13.81 7.26 4.93
C LEU A 366 13.98 6.35 6.16
N ILE A 367 13.13 6.51 7.18
CA ILE A 367 13.07 5.63 8.36
C ILE A 367 12.79 4.19 7.93
N SER A 368 11.84 3.97 7.01
CA SER A 368 11.55 2.63 6.47
C SER A 368 12.66 2.02 5.60
N LEU A 369 13.68 2.81 5.24
CA LEU A 369 14.86 2.35 4.48
C LEU A 369 16.09 2.12 5.38
N GLY A 370 15.96 2.25 6.69
CA GLY A 370 17.06 2.07 7.65
C GLY A 370 18.11 3.19 7.63
N ALA A 371 17.79 4.34 7.05
CA ALA A 371 18.67 5.50 7.09
C ALA A 371 18.51 6.21 8.45
N GLU A 372 19.48 6.02 9.35
CA GLU A 372 19.64 6.94 10.49
C GLU A 372 19.88 8.35 9.94
N LEU A 373 19.03 9.30 10.35
CA LEU A 373 19.33 10.70 10.18
C LEU A 373 20.60 11.00 10.97
N PRO A 374 21.63 11.63 10.38
CA PRO A 374 22.75 12.12 11.19
C PRO A 374 22.18 13.10 12.23
N PRO A 375 22.68 13.07 13.48
CA PRO A 375 22.27 14.05 14.47
C PRO A 375 22.50 15.46 13.89
N LEU A 376 21.49 16.32 14.03
CA LEU A 376 21.66 17.74 13.73
C LEU A 376 22.86 18.24 14.53
N PRO A 377 23.80 19.00 13.92
CA PRO A 377 24.96 19.48 14.66
C PRO A 377 24.47 20.35 15.82
N ASP A 378 24.86 19.97 17.03
CA ASP A 378 24.57 20.76 18.23
C ASP A 378 25.11 22.18 18.02
N SER A 379 24.23 23.16 18.23
CA SER A 379 24.61 24.58 18.19
C SER A 379 25.80 24.81 19.12
N PRO A 380 26.88 25.46 18.67
CA PRO A 380 28.09 25.57 19.48
C PRO A 380 27.79 26.35 20.77
N THR A 381 28.18 25.76 21.90
CA THR A 381 28.25 26.40 23.19
C THR A 381 29.10 27.67 23.08
N SER A 382 28.53 28.81 23.44
CA SER A 382 29.21 30.10 23.49
C SER A 382 29.06 30.67 24.89
N ASP A 383 29.85 30.15 25.82
CA ASP A 383 30.02 30.77 27.13
C ASP A 383 30.87 32.04 26.98
N GLU A 384 30.47 33.09 27.68
CA GLU A 384 31.24 34.22 28.25
C GLU A 384 32.42 34.84 27.41
N GLN A 385 32.56 36.15 27.23
CA GLN A 385 32.09 37.29 28.02
C GLN A 385 32.37 38.56 27.19
N ASP A 386 31.50 39.58 27.22
CA ASP A 386 31.97 40.98 27.21
C ASP A 386 30.90 41.92 27.79
N HIS A 387 31.33 43.00 28.42
CA HIS A 387 30.51 43.83 29.33
C HIS A 387 29.95 45.12 28.69
N GLN A 388 29.20 45.89 29.50
CA GLN A 388 28.65 47.25 29.29
C GLN A 388 27.31 47.32 28.53
N GLU A 389 26.31 48.13 28.92
CA GLU A 389 26.14 48.99 30.12
C GLU A 389 24.65 49.30 30.36
N GLU A 390 24.33 50.08 31.41
CA GLU A 390 23.01 50.69 31.71
C GLU A 390 21.91 49.70 32.20
N ALA A 391 21.64 49.46 33.50
CA ALA A 391 21.64 50.25 34.74
C ALA A 391 20.36 51.09 34.99
N ALA A 392 19.89 51.04 36.25
CA ALA A 392 18.66 51.63 36.82
C ALA A 392 17.31 51.03 36.34
N ASP A 393 16.29 50.83 37.20
CA ASP A 393 16.08 51.34 38.56
C ASP A 393 15.81 50.24 39.62
N GLU A 394 16.04 50.60 40.89
CA GLU A 394 16.08 49.70 42.05
C GLU A 394 14.80 49.84 42.95
N PRO A 395 14.74 49.55 44.28
CA PRO A 395 13.84 48.52 44.80
C PRO A 395 12.83 49.03 45.87
N LEU A 396 12.22 48.11 46.62
CA LEU A 396 12.13 48.05 48.12
C LEU A 396 11.22 46.85 48.49
N GLN A 397 11.71 45.85 49.23
CA GLN A 397 11.60 45.67 50.70
C GLN A 397 10.14 45.56 51.22
N GLN A 398 9.78 44.70 52.19
CA GLN A 398 10.51 43.78 53.08
C GLN A 398 9.49 42.79 53.69
N ASP A 399 9.88 41.54 53.99
CA ASP A 399 10.01 41.08 55.39
C ASP A 399 10.57 39.64 55.50
N ALA A 400 11.26 39.36 56.60
CA ALA A 400 12.06 38.14 56.82
C ALA A 400 11.73 37.44 58.16
N PRO A 401 12.10 36.14 58.35
CA PRO A 401 11.65 35.30 59.47
C PRO A 401 12.60 35.35 60.68
N PRO A 402 12.28 34.64 61.79
CA PRO A 402 12.92 33.33 62.05
C PRO A 402 11.94 32.31 62.72
N ALA A 403 12.26 31.05 63.06
CA ALA A 403 13.57 30.42 63.32
C ALA A 403 13.60 28.89 63.02
N ALA A 404 14.80 28.37 62.75
CA ALA A 404 15.18 26.93 62.82
C ALA A 404 15.78 26.62 64.23
N PRO A 405 16.30 25.40 64.56
CA PRO A 405 17.50 24.74 63.95
C PRO A 405 17.38 23.18 63.89
N ASP A 406 18.31 22.31 63.43
CA ASP A 406 19.55 22.42 62.62
C ASP A 406 19.96 21.01 62.07
N THR A 407 20.67 20.98 60.91
CA THR A 407 21.91 20.20 60.53
C THR A 407 21.95 18.65 60.80
N THR A 408 22.55 17.74 59.99
CA THR A 408 23.78 17.80 59.16
C THR A 408 23.90 16.66 58.12
N GLU A 409 24.37 17.00 56.90
CA GLU A 409 25.18 16.25 55.89
C GLU A 409 24.84 14.86 55.26
N PHE A 410 25.28 14.78 53.99
CA PHE A 410 25.42 13.64 53.04
C PHE A 410 26.95 13.35 52.87
N PRO A 411 27.46 12.16 52.41
CA PRO A 411 27.34 11.77 50.99
C PRO A 411 27.48 10.27 50.55
N ARG A 412 26.90 10.02 49.36
CA ARG A 412 27.33 9.15 48.22
C ARG A 412 27.99 7.76 48.40
N ILE A 413 27.37 6.80 47.70
CA ILE A 413 27.94 5.74 46.83
C ILE A 413 28.74 4.61 47.48
N HIS A 414 28.17 3.40 47.45
CA HIS A 414 28.80 2.26 46.77
C HIS A 414 27.74 1.23 46.35
N GLU A 415 27.90 0.66 45.15
CA GLU A 415 27.12 -0.50 44.68
C GLU A 415 27.64 -1.77 45.36
N GLU A 416 26.75 -2.68 45.77
CA GLU A 416 27.09 -4.04 46.20
C GLU A 416 26.40 -5.06 45.25
N PRO A 417 27.16 -5.92 44.56
CA PRO A 417 26.60 -6.80 43.53
C PRO A 417 26.03 -8.10 44.10
N ILE A 418 24.89 -8.53 43.55
CA ILE A 418 24.28 -9.84 43.84
C ILE A 418 25.16 -10.94 43.22
N PRO A 419 25.66 -11.93 43.99
CA PRO A 419 26.57 -12.94 43.48
C PRO A 419 25.86 -14.04 42.67
N GLN A 420 26.37 -14.32 41.47
CA GLN A 420 26.11 -15.57 40.74
C GLN A 420 27.04 -16.69 41.25
N PRO A 421 26.61 -17.97 41.24
CA PRO A 421 27.44 -19.08 41.71
C PRO A 421 28.60 -19.39 40.75
N GLN A 422 29.79 -19.59 41.30
CA GLN A 422 31.01 -19.92 40.54
C GLN A 422 30.98 -21.35 39.98
N ILE A 423 31.52 -21.48 38.76
CA ILE A 423 32.00 -22.74 38.18
C ILE A 423 33.52 -22.77 38.38
N ASP A 424 34.03 -23.72 39.16
CA ASP A 424 35.47 -24.01 39.22
C ASP A 424 35.84 -25.13 38.24
N SER A 425 37.05 -25.05 37.67
CA SER A 425 37.58 -26.06 36.74
C SER A 425 39.11 -26.10 36.75
N ALA A 426 39.66 -27.21 37.24
CA ALA A 426 41.06 -27.67 37.13
C ALA A 426 41.16 -29.04 37.85
N ALA A 427 41.97 -30.04 37.46
CA ALA A 427 42.80 -30.23 36.27
C ALA A 427 43.12 -31.74 36.05
N THR A 428 43.63 -32.06 34.86
CA THR A 428 44.09 -33.35 34.33
C THR A 428 45.07 -34.16 35.20
N VAL A 429 44.88 -35.49 35.32
CA VAL A 429 45.91 -36.57 35.20
C VAL A 429 45.22 -37.92 34.86
N VAL A 430 45.83 -38.74 33.98
CA VAL A 430 45.49 -40.16 33.71
C VAL A 430 46.76 -41.01 33.85
N PRO A 431 46.70 -42.22 34.44
CA PRO A 431 47.12 -43.40 33.66
C PRO A 431 46.32 -44.71 33.94
N SER A 432 45.87 -45.33 32.85
CA SER A 432 45.85 -46.77 32.52
C SER A 432 45.83 -47.88 33.60
N THR A 433 44.83 -48.78 33.51
CA THR A 433 45.06 -50.25 33.47
C THR A 433 43.96 -50.96 32.64
N ASP A 434 44.32 -52.05 31.97
CA ASP A 434 43.51 -52.77 30.96
C ASP A 434 42.89 -54.10 31.52
N PRO A 435 42.17 -54.96 30.73
CA PRO A 435 41.03 -55.77 31.22
C PRO A 435 41.40 -57.19 31.71
N PRO A 436 40.41 -57.97 32.19
CA PRO A 436 39.82 -58.99 31.31
C PRO A 436 38.27 -59.09 31.46
N VAL A 437 37.52 -59.84 30.64
CA VAL A 437 37.90 -60.73 29.51
C VAL A 437 37.38 -60.17 28.19
#